data_AF-A0A3M1QVI0-F1
#
_entry.id   AF-A0A3M1QVI0-F1
#
_cell.length_a   1.000
_cell.length_b   1.000
_cell.length_c   1.000
_cell.angle_alpha   90.00
_cell.angle_beta   90.00
_cell.angle_gamma   90.00
#
_symmetry.space_group_name_H-M   'P 1'
#
loop_
_entity.id
_entity.type
_entity.pdbx_description
1 polymer ?
#
loop_
_entity_poly.entity_id
_entity_poly.type
_entity_poly.pdbx_seq_one_letter_code
_entity_poly.pdbx_strand_id
1 'polypeptide(L)'
;MEHRQQQELREATGIPILWGEILSAQEVVLVTPYELSPGQVQTLETTLGKRWVRLYPLASLKNTLLALLDDRGEVLGLGVVRYLDFQRERLIVLTPVREPVQGLKFSRFRSPFP
;
A
#
# COMPACT_ATOMS: atom_id res chain seq x y z
N MET A 1 -14.36 -6.27 7.78
CA MET A 1 -14.89 -4.92 7.42
C MET A 1 -14.21 -4.34 6.18
N GLU A 2 -12.97 -4.72 5.84
CA GLU A 2 -12.20 -4.18 4.69
C GLU A 2 -12.78 -4.46 3.29
N HIS A 3 -13.31 -5.65 3.02
CA HIS A 3 -13.77 -6.00 1.65
C HIS A 3 -14.93 -5.14 1.14
N ARG A 4 -15.84 -4.70 2.02
CA ARG A 4 -17.00 -3.89 1.63
C ARG A 4 -16.59 -2.49 1.19
N GLN A 5 -15.68 -1.87 1.93
CA GLN A 5 -15.16 -0.54 1.60
C GLN A 5 -14.35 -0.55 0.31
N GLN A 6 -13.54 -1.60 0.08
CA GLN A 6 -12.81 -1.77 -1.18
C GLN A 6 -13.74 -1.95 -2.38
N GLN A 7 -14.84 -2.68 -2.20
CA GLN A 7 -15.83 -2.89 -3.25
C GLN A 7 -16.62 -1.61 -3.56
N GLU A 8 -17.06 -0.87 -2.54
CA GLU A 8 -17.70 0.43 -2.68
C GLU A 8 -16.79 1.46 -3.40
N LEU A 9 -15.48 1.46 -3.10
CA LEU A 9 -14.51 2.30 -3.80
C LEU A 9 -14.33 1.92 -5.28
N ARG A 10 -14.32 0.62 -5.61
CA ARG A 10 -14.24 0.15 -7.00
C ARG A 10 -15.48 0.51 -7.79
N GLU A 11 -16.66 0.25 -7.23
CA GLU A 11 -17.94 0.49 -7.88
C GLU A 11 -18.21 1.99 -8.09
N ALA A 12 -17.86 2.83 -7.12
CA ALA A 12 -18.05 4.28 -7.24
C ALA A 12 -17.16 4.93 -8.31
N THR A 13 -15.95 4.40 -8.52
CA THR A 13 -14.90 5.08 -9.29
C THR A 13 -14.68 4.49 -10.68
N GLY A 14 -15.10 3.24 -10.92
CA GLY A 14 -14.78 2.50 -12.15
C GLY A 14 -13.29 2.18 -12.29
N ILE A 15 -12.49 2.42 -11.23
CA ILE A 15 -11.04 2.21 -11.21
C ILE A 15 -10.75 1.00 -10.31
N PRO A 16 -9.89 0.05 -10.74
CA PRO A 16 -9.52 -1.07 -9.91
C PRO A 16 -8.66 -0.59 -8.73
N ILE A 17 -9.20 -0.72 -7.51
CA ILE A 17 -8.51 -0.44 -6.24
C ILE A 17 -8.12 -1.75 -5.57
N LEU A 18 -6.82 -2.01 -5.37
CA LEU A 18 -6.36 -3.23 -4.70
C LEU A 18 -6.57 -3.18 -3.20
N TRP A 19 -6.35 -2.01 -2.61
CA TRP A 19 -6.57 -1.71 -1.20
C TRP A 19 -6.74 -0.21 -1.00
N GLY A 20 -7.38 0.21 0.09
CA GLY A 20 -7.46 1.62 0.44
C GLY A 20 -7.90 1.84 1.88
N GLU A 21 -7.50 2.99 2.42
CA GLU A 21 -7.84 3.43 3.77
C GLU A 21 -8.11 4.93 3.78
N ILE A 22 -9.20 5.31 4.45
CA ILE A 22 -9.54 6.71 4.69
C ILE A 22 -8.75 7.17 5.93
N LEU A 23 -7.76 8.03 5.72
CA LEU A 23 -6.96 8.59 6.81
C LEU A 23 -7.68 9.74 7.52
N SER A 24 -8.49 10.52 6.78
CA SER A 24 -9.25 11.63 7.34
C SER A 24 -10.47 12.00 6.49
N ALA A 25 -11.21 13.03 6.92
CA ALA A 25 -12.29 13.60 6.14
C ALA A 25 -11.82 14.04 4.73
N GLN A 26 -10.58 14.54 4.59
CA GLN A 26 -10.05 15.09 3.34
C GLN A 26 -9.08 14.18 2.60
N GLU A 27 -8.62 13.10 3.24
CA GLU A 27 -7.51 12.30 2.73
C GLU A 27 -7.83 10.80 2.69
N VAL A 28 -7.44 10.16 1.59
CA VAL A 28 -7.51 8.72 1.39
C VAL A 28 -6.20 8.22 0.78
N VAL A 29 -5.76 7.04 1.20
CA VAL A 29 -4.66 6.30 0.58
C VAL A 29 -5.24 5.14 -0.20
N LEU A 30 -4.81 4.97 -1.46
CA LEU A 30 -5.24 3.87 -2.31
C LEU A 30 -4.03 3.18 -2.94
N VAL A 31 -4.11 1.86 -3.03
CA VAL A 31 -3.19 1.03 -3.82
C VAL A 31 -3.89 0.64 -5.12
N THR A 32 -3.26 0.94 -6.24
CA THR A 32 -3.79 0.66 -7.59
C THR A 32 -2.91 -0.37 -8.30
N PRO A 33 -3.45 -1.18 -9.22
CA PRO A 33 -2.62 -2.14 -9.97
C PRO A 33 -1.64 -1.45 -10.91
N TYR A 34 -1.93 -0.22 -11.35
CA TYR A 34 -1.12 0.56 -12.29
C TYR A 34 -1.14 2.05 -11.95
N GLU A 35 -0.26 2.82 -12.59
CA GLU A 35 -0.24 4.28 -12.52
C GLU A 35 -1.50 4.87 -13.15
N LEU A 36 -2.11 5.83 -12.46
CA LEU A 36 -3.29 6.54 -12.95
C LEU A 36 -2.88 7.84 -13.63
N SER A 37 -3.57 8.18 -14.72
CA SER A 37 -3.38 9.48 -15.38
C SER A 37 -3.91 10.63 -14.52
N PRO A 38 -3.44 11.87 -14.70
CA PRO A 38 -3.92 13.02 -13.93
C PRO A 38 -5.45 13.20 -13.96
N GLY A 39 -6.10 12.93 -15.10
CA GLY A 39 -7.56 12.98 -15.22
C GLY A 39 -8.28 11.89 -14.41
N GLN A 40 -7.69 10.69 -14.31
CA GLN A 40 -8.21 9.63 -13.44
C GLN A 40 -8.05 9.98 -11.96
N VAL A 41 -6.91 10.60 -11.58
CA VAL A 41 -6.71 11.08 -10.20
C VAL A 41 -7.76 12.14 -9.83
N GLN A 42 -7.99 13.11 -10.72
CA GLN A 42 -8.99 14.16 -10.48
C GLN A 42 -10.42 13.59 -10.41
N THR A 43 -10.72 12.56 -11.21
CA THR A 43 -11.98 11.83 -11.12
C THR A 43 -12.12 11.16 -9.75
N LEU A 44 -11.07 10.50 -9.24
CA LEU A 44 -11.07 9.90 -7.90
C LEU A 44 -11.29 10.93 -6.80
N GLU A 45 -10.59 12.06 -6.83
CA GLU A 45 -10.74 13.13 -5.84
C GLU A 45 -12.19 13.63 -5.78
N THR A 46 -12.78 13.85 -6.95
CA THR A 46 -14.16 14.33 -7.10
C THR A 46 -15.16 13.28 -6.62
N THR A 47 -15.06 12.05 -7.11
CA THR A 47 -15.99 10.96 -6.78
C THR A 47 -15.96 10.61 -5.30
N LEU A 48 -14.78 10.64 -4.67
CA LEU A 48 -14.62 10.31 -3.25
C LEU A 48 -14.89 11.50 -2.33
N GLY A 49 -15.10 12.70 -2.87
CA GLY A 49 -15.20 13.94 -2.09
C GLY A 49 -13.94 14.22 -1.28
N LYS A 50 -12.77 13.81 -1.77
CA LYS A 50 -11.48 13.94 -1.09
C LYS A 50 -10.65 15.02 -1.74
N ARG A 51 -9.98 15.83 -0.92
CA ARG A 51 -9.04 16.84 -1.39
C ARG A 51 -7.71 16.21 -1.81
N TRP A 52 -7.33 15.12 -1.15
CA TRP A 52 -6.07 14.44 -1.38
C TRP A 52 -6.29 12.93 -1.52
N VAL A 53 -5.96 12.40 -2.69
CA VAL A 53 -5.90 10.95 -2.94
C VAL A 53 -4.44 10.56 -3.11
N ARG A 54 -3.84 9.95 -2.07
CA ARG A 54 -2.48 9.40 -2.19
C ARG A 54 -2.53 8.04 -2.88
N LEU A 55 -1.90 7.98 -4.05
CA LEU A 55 -1.86 6.77 -4.85
C LEU A 55 -0.52 6.06 -4.72
N TYR A 56 -0.60 4.75 -4.51
CA TYR A 56 0.54 3.84 -4.57
C TYR A 56 0.27 2.78 -5.64
N PRO A 57 0.76 2.97 -6.88
CA PRO A 57 0.78 1.91 -7.86
C PRO A 57 1.49 0.67 -7.29
N LEU A 58 1.01 -0.53 -7.56
CA LEU A 58 1.57 -1.77 -7.02
C LEU A 58 3.05 -1.92 -7.36
N ALA A 59 3.43 -1.55 -8.59
CA ALA A 59 4.83 -1.54 -9.03
C ALA A 59 5.70 -0.61 -8.16
N SER A 60 5.11 0.45 -7.64
CA SER A 60 5.73 1.38 -6.70
C SER A 60 5.81 0.82 -5.26
N LEU A 61 5.33 -0.38 -4.96
CA LEU A 61 5.59 -0.97 -3.63
C LEU A 61 6.76 -1.97 -3.68
N LYS A 62 7.15 -2.38 -4.89
CA LYS A 62 8.33 -3.20 -5.11
C LYS A 62 9.60 -2.41 -4.75
N ASN A 63 10.55 -3.13 -4.15
CA ASN A 63 11.83 -2.64 -3.66
C ASN A 63 11.74 -1.58 -2.56
N THR A 64 10.56 -1.35 -1.98
CA THR A 64 10.42 -0.48 -0.81
C THR A 64 11.13 -1.10 0.38
N LEU A 65 11.91 -0.28 1.09
CA LEU A 65 12.57 -0.68 2.33
C LEU A 65 11.54 -0.63 3.47
N LEU A 66 11.56 -1.64 4.33
CA LEU A 66 10.73 -1.71 5.52
C LEU A 66 11.56 -2.12 6.74
N ALA A 67 11.10 -1.71 7.91
CA ALA A 67 11.56 -2.26 9.18
C ALA A 67 10.73 -3.49 9.54
N LEU A 68 11.40 -4.53 9.99
CA LEU A 68 10.81 -5.75 10.52
C LEU A 68 10.75 -5.63 12.04
N LEU A 69 9.59 -5.90 12.62
CA LEU A 69 9.33 -5.67 14.04
C LEU A 69 9.06 -6.99 14.77
N ASP A 70 9.46 -7.06 16.04
CA ASP A 70 9.08 -8.12 16.96
C ASP A 70 7.67 -7.90 17.55
N ASP A 71 7.27 -8.73 18.53
CA ASP A 71 5.99 -8.64 19.23
C ASP A 71 5.83 -7.41 20.12
N ARG A 72 6.94 -6.73 20.44
CA ARG A 72 6.98 -5.49 21.22
C ARG A 72 7.04 -4.25 20.34
N GLY A 73 7.16 -4.43 19.02
CA GLY A 73 7.32 -3.35 18.06
C GLY A 73 8.75 -2.84 17.91
N GLU A 74 9.73 -3.53 18.51
CA GLU A 74 11.14 -3.20 18.37
C GLU A 74 11.68 -3.65 17.01
N VAL A 75 12.64 -2.89 16.47
CA VAL A 75 13.19 -3.15 15.13
C VAL A 75 14.20 -4.29 15.19
N LEU A 76 13.84 -5.43 14.60
CA LEU A 76 14.74 -6.58 14.40
C LEU A 76 15.76 -6.32 13.28
N GLY A 77 15.36 -5.53 12.28
CA GLY A 77 16.21 -5.21 11.14
C GLY A 77 15.42 -4.67 9.97
N LEU A 78 16.05 -4.74 8.79
CA LEU A 78 15.48 -4.23 7.56
C LEU A 78 15.13 -5.37 6.60
N GLY A 79 14.14 -5.09 5.76
CA GLY A 79 13.74 -5.94 4.66
C GLY A 79 13.40 -5.13 3.42
N VAL A 80 13.49 -5.77 2.26
CA VAL A 80 13.12 -5.18 0.98
C VAL A 80 11.93 -5.94 0.41
N VAL A 81 10.87 -5.22 0.08
CA VAL A 81 9.68 -5.82 -0.53
C VAL A 81 10.01 -6.32 -1.93
N ARG A 82 9.83 -7.62 -2.19
CA ARG A 82 10.02 -8.20 -3.52
C ARG A 82 8.72 -8.44 -4.26
N TYR A 83 7.66 -8.77 -3.53
CA TYR A 83 6.38 -9.09 -4.12
C TYR A 83 5.24 -8.83 -3.13
N LEU A 84 4.13 -8.27 -3.63
CA LEU A 84 2.87 -8.19 -2.90
C LEU A 84 1.76 -8.80 -3.76
N ASP A 85 0.94 -9.62 -3.13
CA ASP A 85 -0.29 -10.17 -3.69
C ASP A 85 -1.44 -9.86 -2.75
N PHE A 86 -2.24 -8.87 -3.12
CA PHE A 86 -3.40 -8.44 -2.35
C PHE A 86 -4.56 -9.45 -2.42
N GLN A 87 -4.63 -10.30 -3.45
CA GLN A 87 -5.68 -11.32 -3.55
C GLN A 87 -5.42 -12.50 -2.63
N ARG A 88 -4.13 -12.85 -2.46
CA ARG A 88 -3.70 -13.96 -1.59
C ARG A 88 -3.22 -13.49 -0.21
N GLU A 89 -3.28 -12.20 0.06
CA GLU A 89 -2.78 -11.56 1.29
C GLU A 89 -1.33 -11.95 1.60
N ARG A 90 -0.48 -11.95 0.57
CA ARG A 90 0.92 -12.36 0.68
C ARG A 90 1.87 -11.21 0.40
N LEU A 91 2.86 -11.07 1.26
CA LEU A 91 4.00 -10.19 1.10
C LEU A 91 5.28 -11.03 1.16
N ILE A 92 6.14 -10.89 0.15
CA ILE A 92 7.47 -11.51 0.13
C ILE A 92 8.50 -10.43 0.39
N VAL A 93 9.28 -10.61 1.45
CA VAL A 93 10.35 -9.71 1.87
C VAL A 93 11.69 -10.44 1.79
N LEU A 94 12.69 -9.79 1.19
CA LEU A 94 14.07 -10.22 1.26
C LEU A 94 14.73 -9.58 2.48
N THR A 95 15.26 -10.39 3.40
CA THR A 95 15.86 -9.92 4.64
C THR A 95 16.92 -10.89 5.18
N PRO A 96 17.97 -10.40 5.88
CA PRO A 96 18.87 -11.24 6.65
C PRO A 96 18.32 -11.66 8.03
N VAL A 97 17.22 -11.06 8.49
CA VAL A 97 16.58 -11.37 9.79
C VAL A 97 16.12 -12.82 9.80
N ARG A 98 16.44 -13.56 10.86
CA ARG A 98 16.11 -14.99 11.02
C ARG A 98 15.05 -15.21 12.11
N GLU A 99 14.86 -14.21 12.95
CA GLU A 99 13.90 -14.16 14.04
C GLU A 99 12.46 -14.04 13.51
N PRO A 100 11.47 -14.54 14.26
CA PRO A 100 10.07 -14.35 13.90
C PRO A 100 9.68 -12.87 13.83
N VAL A 101 9.12 -12.47 12.69
CA VAL A 101 8.60 -11.12 12.46
C VAL A 101 7.12 -11.08 12.78
N GLN A 102 6.71 -10.11 13.60
CA GLN A 102 5.30 -9.93 14.02
C GLN A 102 4.70 -8.62 13.50
N GLY A 103 5.53 -7.70 13.01
CA GLY A 103 5.07 -6.42 12.46
C GLY A 103 5.98 -5.87 11.38
N LEU A 104 5.45 -4.91 10.62
CA LEU A 104 6.17 -4.26 9.52
C LEU A 104 5.92 -2.75 9.57
N LYS A 105 6.95 -1.96 9.25
CA LYS A 105 6.81 -0.52 9.05
C LYS A 105 7.45 -0.10 7.73
N PHE A 106 6.62 0.41 6.81
CA PHE A 106 7.09 0.89 5.52
C PHE A 106 7.87 2.19 5.68
N SER A 107 9.04 2.27 5.01
CA SER A 107 9.78 3.51 4.87
C SER A 107 9.35 4.27 3.61
N ARG A 108 9.77 5.53 3.50
CA ARG A 108 9.67 6.30 2.25
C ARG A 108 10.83 6.01 1.28
N PHE A 109 11.79 5.17 1.68
CA PHE A 109 12.97 4.86 0.90
C PHE A 109 12.78 3.59 0.08
N ARG A 110 13.36 3.61 -1.13
CA ARG A 110 13.41 2.46 -2.03
C ARG A 110 14.84 1.98 -2.14
N SER A 111 15.02 0.66 -2.12
CA SER A 111 16.29 0.06 -2.51
C SER A 111 16.49 0.29 -4.01
N PRO A 112 17.65 0.84 -4.43
CA PRO A 112 17.98 0.96 -5.85
C PRO A 112 18.33 -0.39 -6.48
N PHE A 113 18.51 -1.44 -5.68
CA PHE A 113 18.94 -2.75 -6.14
C PHE A 113 17.74 -3.67 -6.45
N PRO A 114 17.80 -4.40 -7.59
CA PRO A 114 16.72 -5.28 -8.05
C PRO A 114 16.42 -6.42 -7.08
#